data_AF-A0A0S8JHC6-F1
#
_entry.id   AF-A0A0S8JHC6-F1
#
_cell.length_a   1.000
_cell.length_b   1.000
_cell.length_c   1.000
_cell.angle_alpha   90.00
_cell.angle_beta   90.00
_cell.angle_gamma   90.00
#
_symmetry.space_group_name_H-M   'P 1'
#
loop_
_entity.id
_entity.type
_entity.pdbx_description
1 polymer ?
#
loop_
_entity_poly.entity_id
_entity_poly.type
_entity_poly.pdbx_seq_one_letter_code
_entity_poly.pdbx_strand_id
1 'polypeptide(L)'
;GYVDEVGDFDDHTDMGITKFVPFASQEVADQALAGGEIAEYFVIPEDFIATGSLQRYTLENEPSTPPFITDMIWRFLSVNLLDENAPPETIALVLTPLNIEVTWVTEEGEVALEAANPANIIIPGIFALLLSLSLMFGVTSLINGLGEEKESRLIEVLLSSVSIPQLLVSKVLALGLAGLLQVVLWLVSAPLLLNWASSSLGDLLQGIEIPANFILLGVVYFVLGYLLFAVLSIGVGAISSNATEGNTLAMIYTMTGFIPLWFLGFLIPFPNSPIWVVLTLFPTTAPIQTMIRLGISEVPLWEIIASITILVLSIVIGLYLVIKMFRTYMLMYGKRPGLREIYRQIKAS
;
A
#
# COMPACT_ATOMS: atom_id res chain seq x y z
N GLY A 1 1.86 -28.77 -22.35
CA GLY A 1 1.62 -29.75 -23.42
C GLY A 1 0.22 -29.61 -23.95
N TYR A 2 -0.11 -30.27 -25.05
CA TYR A 2 -1.50 -30.36 -25.52
C TYR A 2 -1.75 -31.72 -26.19
N VAL A 3 -3.01 -32.15 -26.17
CA VAL A 3 -3.51 -33.30 -26.94
C VAL A 3 -4.52 -32.74 -27.93
N ASP A 4 -4.26 -32.96 -29.22
CA ASP A 4 -5.12 -32.51 -30.30
C ASP A 4 -5.89 -33.70 -30.88
N GLU A 5 -7.19 -33.74 -30.62
CA GLU A 5 -8.09 -34.75 -31.20
C GLU A 5 -8.68 -34.28 -32.54
N VAL A 6 -8.57 -32.99 -32.87
CA VAL A 6 -9.04 -32.39 -34.14
C VAL A 6 -8.03 -32.64 -35.26
N GLY A 7 -6.74 -32.52 -34.94
CA GLY A 7 -5.61 -32.73 -35.87
C GLY A 7 -5.21 -31.51 -36.69
N ASP A 8 -5.66 -30.32 -36.29
CA ASP A 8 -5.46 -29.05 -37.00
C ASP A 8 -4.55 -28.07 -36.21
N PHE A 9 -3.98 -28.47 -35.07
CA PHE A 9 -3.21 -27.59 -34.17
C PHE A 9 -1.72 -27.96 -34.06
N ASP A 10 -1.07 -28.30 -35.17
CA ASP A 10 0.35 -28.70 -35.19
C ASP A 10 1.33 -27.58 -35.56
N ASP A 11 0.80 -26.42 -35.96
CA ASP A 11 1.58 -25.26 -36.36
C ASP A 11 1.87 -24.32 -35.17
N HIS A 12 2.87 -23.46 -35.32
CA HIS A 12 3.18 -22.39 -34.36
C HIS A 12 3.34 -22.84 -32.89
N THR A 13 3.88 -24.04 -32.67
CA THR A 13 4.10 -24.63 -31.33
C THR A 13 5.16 -23.92 -30.49
N ASP A 14 6.04 -23.12 -31.11
CA ASP A 14 7.00 -22.28 -30.42
C ASP A 14 6.53 -20.82 -30.42
N MET A 15 6.06 -20.34 -29.26
CA MET A 15 5.63 -18.95 -29.06
C MET A 15 6.66 -18.11 -28.29
N GLY A 16 7.94 -18.52 -28.31
CA GLY A 16 9.06 -17.79 -27.72
C GLY A 16 9.17 -17.92 -26.20
N ILE A 17 8.21 -17.36 -25.45
CA ILE A 17 8.20 -17.43 -23.98
C ILE A 17 7.67 -18.79 -23.49
N THR A 18 6.89 -19.48 -24.34
CA THR A 18 6.32 -20.79 -24.01
C THR A 18 6.34 -21.70 -25.23
N LYS A 19 6.69 -22.97 -24.99
CA LYS A 19 6.71 -24.02 -26.01
C LYS A 19 5.58 -25.01 -25.76
N PHE A 20 4.74 -25.19 -26.75
CA PHE A 20 3.67 -26.18 -26.76
C PHE A 20 4.25 -27.50 -27.27
N VAL A 21 4.02 -28.56 -26.51
CA VAL A 21 4.51 -29.90 -26.81
C VAL A 21 3.29 -30.77 -27.11
N PRO A 22 3.15 -31.29 -28.34
CA PRO A 22 2.05 -32.19 -28.70
C PRO A 22 2.23 -33.56 -28.04
N PHE A 23 1.12 -34.19 -27.66
CA PHE A 23 1.06 -35.55 -27.15
C PHE A 23 0.00 -36.35 -27.90
N ALA A 24 0.31 -37.61 -28.20
CA ALA A 24 -0.56 -38.48 -28.98
C ALA A 24 -1.82 -38.94 -28.24
N SER A 25 -1.80 -38.91 -26.90
CA SER A 25 -2.97 -39.24 -26.08
C SER A 25 -2.88 -38.61 -24.70
N GLN A 26 -4.03 -38.51 -24.04
CA GLN A 26 -4.13 -38.04 -22.66
C GLN A 26 -3.26 -38.88 -21.70
N GLU A 27 -3.22 -40.20 -21.89
CA GLU A 27 -2.43 -41.10 -21.03
C GLU A 27 -0.92 -40.80 -21.08
N VAL A 28 -0.40 -40.39 -22.25
CA VAL A 28 1.01 -40.02 -22.39
C VAL A 28 1.26 -38.64 -21.78
N ALA A 29 0.32 -37.71 -21.95
CA ALA A 29 0.41 -36.38 -21.35
C ALA A 29 0.35 -36.43 -19.81
N ASP A 30 -0.47 -37.32 -19.24
CA ASP A 30 -0.54 -37.57 -17.79
C ASP A 30 0.79 -38.07 -17.23
N GLN A 31 1.46 -38.98 -17.95
CA GLN A 31 2.78 -39.49 -17.56
C GLN A 31 3.85 -38.40 -17.63
N ALA A 32 3.84 -37.57 -18.69
CA ALA A 32 4.76 -36.45 -18.83
C ALA A 32 4.54 -35.37 -17.76
N LEU A 33 3.28 -35.11 -17.39
CA LEU A 33 2.91 -34.20 -16.30
C LEU A 33 3.39 -34.74 -14.95
N ALA A 34 3.12 -36.01 -14.65
CA ALA A 34 3.58 -36.65 -13.41
C ALA A 34 5.10 -36.77 -13.33
N GLY A 35 5.77 -36.92 -14.47
CA GLY A 35 7.23 -36.96 -14.61
C GLY A 35 7.91 -35.59 -14.52
N GLY A 36 7.16 -34.50 -14.54
CA GLY A 36 7.68 -33.12 -14.52
C GLY A 36 8.31 -32.67 -15.83
N GLU A 37 8.05 -33.37 -16.94
CA GLU A 37 8.51 -32.98 -18.29
C GLU A 37 7.72 -31.79 -18.83
N ILE A 38 6.47 -31.64 -18.37
CA ILE A 38 5.59 -30.50 -18.64
C ILE A 38 4.98 -30.00 -17.33
N ALA A 39 4.69 -28.70 -17.25
CA ALA A 39 4.04 -28.10 -16.09
C ALA A 39 2.53 -28.37 -16.04
N GLU A 40 1.88 -28.41 -17.20
CA GLU A 40 0.44 -28.58 -17.39
C GLU A 40 0.13 -28.97 -18.84
N TYR A 41 -1.07 -29.48 -19.10
CA TYR A 41 -1.56 -29.71 -20.46
C TYR A 41 -3.06 -29.44 -20.62
N PHE A 42 -3.51 -29.31 -21.87
CA PHE A 42 -4.93 -29.22 -22.21
C PHE A 42 -5.29 -30.16 -23.36
N VAL A 43 -6.56 -30.53 -23.44
CA VAL A 43 -7.11 -31.41 -24.49
C VAL A 43 -8.06 -30.60 -25.36
N ILE A 44 -7.83 -30.64 -26.67
CA ILE A 44 -8.68 -30.03 -27.70
C ILE A 44 -9.58 -31.15 -28.25
N PRO A 45 -10.86 -31.24 -27.83
CA PRO A 45 -11.74 -32.29 -28.30
C PRO A 45 -12.18 -32.09 -29.76
N GLU A 46 -12.60 -33.16 -30.44
CA GLU A 46 -13.10 -33.10 -31.84
C GLU A 46 -14.22 -32.06 -32.04
N ASP A 47 -15.04 -31.82 -31.03
CA ASP A 47 -16.16 -30.86 -31.07
C ASP A 47 -15.79 -29.43 -30.66
N PHE A 48 -14.50 -29.14 -30.41
CA PHE A 48 -14.02 -27.85 -29.94
C PHE A 48 -14.50 -26.68 -30.81
N ILE A 49 -14.50 -26.84 -32.14
CA ILE A 49 -14.95 -25.79 -33.07
C ILE A 49 -16.44 -25.46 -32.87
N ALA A 50 -17.24 -26.42 -32.45
CA ALA A 50 -18.68 -26.24 -32.19
C ALA A 50 -18.98 -25.76 -30.76
N THR A 51 -18.19 -26.19 -29.77
CA THR A 51 -18.47 -25.97 -28.34
C THR A 51 -17.63 -24.86 -27.71
N GLY A 52 -16.48 -24.52 -28.30
CA GLY A 52 -15.48 -23.60 -27.74
C GLY A 52 -14.91 -24.06 -26.40
N SER A 53 -15.08 -25.34 -26.03
CA SER A 53 -14.76 -25.85 -24.70
C SER A 53 -13.58 -26.81 -24.74
N LEU A 54 -12.64 -26.65 -23.82
CA LEU A 54 -11.47 -27.51 -23.67
C LEU A 54 -11.24 -27.85 -22.19
N GLN A 55 -10.50 -28.93 -21.92
CA GLN A 55 -10.16 -29.34 -20.56
C GLN A 55 -8.69 -29.09 -20.28
N ARG A 56 -8.37 -28.46 -19.14
CA ARG A 56 -7.00 -28.23 -18.65
C ARG A 56 -6.71 -29.13 -17.46
N TYR A 57 -5.51 -29.70 -17.46
CA TYR A 57 -5.00 -30.60 -16.43
C TYR A 57 -3.70 -30.02 -15.85
N THR A 58 -3.67 -29.87 -14.53
CA THR A 58 -2.53 -29.32 -13.77
C THR A 58 -2.40 -30.06 -12.44
N LEU A 59 -1.18 -30.06 -11.89
CA LEU A 59 -0.90 -30.58 -10.54
C LEU A 59 -1.17 -29.52 -9.44
N GLU A 60 -1.35 -28.25 -9.82
CA GLU A 60 -1.64 -27.18 -8.87
C GLU A 60 -3.11 -27.17 -8.46
N ASN A 61 -3.37 -26.93 -7.18
CA ASN A 61 -4.73 -26.85 -6.64
C ASN A 61 -5.35 -25.47 -6.94
N GLU A 62 -5.76 -25.28 -8.18
CA GLU A 62 -6.36 -24.05 -8.68
C GLU A 62 -7.88 -24.20 -8.88
N PRO A 63 -8.72 -23.33 -8.29
CA PRO A 63 -10.18 -23.40 -8.47
C PRO A 63 -10.66 -22.92 -9.85
N SER A 64 -9.79 -22.24 -10.60
CA SER A 64 -10.07 -21.69 -11.93
C SER A 64 -8.77 -21.44 -12.68
N THR A 65 -8.82 -21.45 -14.02
CA THR A 65 -7.64 -21.16 -14.85
C THR A 65 -7.17 -19.71 -14.69
N PRO A 66 -5.87 -19.46 -14.41
CA PRO A 66 -5.32 -18.12 -14.35
C PRO A 66 -5.47 -17.37 -15.69
N PRO A 67 -5.75 -16.05 -15.68
CA PRO A 67 -5.96 -15.28 -16.91
C PRO A 67 -4.80 -15.36 -17.91
N PHE A 68 -3.56 -15.39 -17.41
CA PHE A 68 -2.37 -15.53 -18.24
C PHE A 68 -2.35 -16.86 -19.02
N ILE A 69 -2.73 -17.97 -18.36
CA ILE A 69 -2.80 -19.28 -19.02
C ILE A 69 -3.94 -19.32 -20.04
N THR A 70 -5.09 -18.73 -19.71
CA THR A 70 -6.21 -18.61 -20.66
C THR A 70 -5.81 -17.82 -21.90
N ASP A 71 -5.16 -16.66 -21.75
CA ASP A 71 -4.69 -15.85 -22.88
C ASP A 71 -3.65 -16.61 -23.71
N MET A 72 -2.73 -17.31 -23.05
CA MET A 72 -1.70 -18.11 -23.72
C MET A 72 -2.29 -19.26 -24.56
N ILE A 73 -3.26 -20.01 -24.02
CA ILE A 73 -3.97 -21.06 -24.76
C ILE A 73 -4.78 -20.43 -25.90
N TRP A 74 -5.48 -19.32 -25.65
CA TRP A 74 -6.29 -18.64 -26.65
C TRP A 74 -5.45 -18.17 -27.85
N ARG A 75 -4.24 -17.63 -27.62
CA ARG A 75 -3.32 -17.23 -28.69
C ARG A 75 -2.84 -18.41 -29.52
N PHE A 76 -2.47 -19.52 -28.86
CA PHE A 76 -2.05 -20.74 -29.54
C PHE A 76 -3.13 -21.23 -30.51
N LEU A 77 -4.36 -21.37 -30.00
CA LEU A 77 -5.50 -21.83 -30.77
C LEU A 77 -5.85 -20.83 -31.89
N SER A 78 -5.84 -19.53 -31.58
CA SER A 78 -6.18 -18.50 -32.55
C SER A 78 -5.23 -18.48 -33.74
N VAL A 79 -3.92 -18.63 -33.51
CA VAL A 79 -2.92 -18.63 -34.60
C VAL A 79 -3.01 -19.87 -35.46
N ASN A 80 -3.24 -21.04 -34.85
CA ASN A 80 -3.43 -22.29 -35.60
C ASN A 80 -4.73 -22.32 -36.41
N LEU A 81 -5.76 -21.58 -35.99
CA LEU A 81 -7.02 -21.45 -36.71
C LEU A 81 -6.99 -20.41 -37.85
N LEU A 82 -5.89 -19.66 -38.00
CA LEU A 82 -5.73 -18.75 -39.14
C LEU A 82 -5.42 -19.55 -40.41
N ASP A 83 -5.99 -19.15 -41.54
CA ASP A 83 -5.65 -19.70 -42.87
C ASP A 83 -4.14 -19.59 -43.11
N GLU A 84 -3.52 -20.61 -43.72
CA GLU A 84 -2.10 -20.61 -44.12
C GLU A 84 -1.73 -19.36 -44.97
N ASN A 85 -2.71 -18.74 -45.63
CA ASN A 85 -2.53 -17.52 -46.43
C ASN A 85 -2.72 -16.22 -45.64
N ALA A 86 -2.91 -16.27 -44.31
CA ALA A 86 -3.07 -15.08 -43.49
C ALA A 86 -1.82 -14.19 -43.63
N PRO A 87 -2.00 -12.86 -43.86
CA PRO A 87 -0.86 -11.96 -43.95
C PRO A 87 0.02 -12.07 -42.69
N PRO A 88 1.36 -12.09 -42.83
CA PRO A 88 2.27 -12.20 -41.69
C PRO A 88 2.02 -11.13 -40.61
N GLU A 89 1.51 -9.97 -41.00
CA GLU A 89 1.11 -8.88 -40.11
C GLU A 89 -0.08 -9.25 -39.22
N THR A 90 -1.04 -10.04 -39.72
CA THR A 90 -2.21 -10.50 -38.95
C THR A 90 -1.80 -11.54 -37.92
N ILE A 91 -0.93 -12.49 -38.30
CA ILE A 91 -0.36 -13.48 -37.39
C ILE A 91 0.45 -12.77 -36.29
N ALA A 92 1.26 -11.78 -36.66
CA ALA A 92 2.02 -10.98 -35.72
C ALA A 92 1.11 -10.25 -34.72
N LEU A 93 0.01 -9.64 -35.17
CA LEU A 93 -0.96 -8.97 -34.30
C LEU A 93 -1.62 -9.91 -33.28
N VAL A 94 -1.93 -11.14 -33.66
CA VAL A 94 -2.50 -12.16 -32.74
C VAL A 94 -1.47 -12.64 -31.72
N LEU A 95 -0.20 -12.73 -32.12
CA LEU A 95 0.90 -13.15 -31.24
C LEU A 95 1.37 -12.02 -30.30
N THR A 96 1.35 -10.77 -30.75
CA THR A 96 1.76 -9.63 -29.95
C THR A 96 0.68 -9.25 -28.94
N PRO A 97 1.01 -9.08 -27.64
CA PRO A 97 0.05 -8.55 -26.68
C PRO A 97 -0.43 -7.17 -27.14
N LEU A 98 -1.75 -6.98 -27.21
CA LEU A 98 -2.34 -5.67 -27.48
C LEU A 98 -1.87 -4.69 -26.40
N ASN A 99 -1.22 -3.62 -26.81
CA ASN A 99 -0.91 -2.50 -25.91
C ASN A 99 -2.17 -1.64 -25.76
N ILE A 100 -3.04 -2.02 -24.84
CA ILE A 100 -4.26 -1.26 -24.53
C ILE A 100 -3.89 -0.14 -23.57
N GLU A 101 -3.82 1.08 -24.09
CA GLU A 101 -3.61 2.28 -23.28
C GLU A 101 -4.93 2.72 -22.64
N VAL A 102 -5.03 2.60 -21.32
CA VAL A 102 -6.24 2.97 -20.57
C VAL A 102 -6.18 4.46 -20.23
N THR A 103 -7.05 5.27 -20.83
CA THR A 103 -7.21 6.69 -20.50
C THR A 103 -8.44 6.88 -19.61
N TRP A 104 -8.25 7.47 -18.44
CA TRP A 104 -9.36 7.75 -17.52
C TRP A 104 -10.10 9.03 -17.92
N VAL A 105 -11.40 9.06 -17.61
CA VAL A 105 -12.27 10.21 -17.84
C VAL A 105 -12.92 10.57 -16.51
N THR A 106 -12.90 11.85 -16.14
CA THR A 106 -13.54 12.36 -14.92
C THR A 106 -15.07 12.24 -15.02
N GLU A 107 -15.78 12.42 -13.90
CA GLU A 107 -17.26 12.44 -13.91
C GLU A 107 -17.83 13.54 -14.82
N GLU A 108 -17.03 14.56 -15.13
CA GLU A 108 -17.37 15.70 -15.99
C GLU A 108 -17.08 15.43 -17.48
N GLY A 109 -16.55 14.24 -17.81
CA GLY A 109 -16.23 13.85 -19.18
C GLY A 109 -14.88 14.36 -19.66
N GLU A 110 -14.07 14.96 -18.79
CA GLU A 110 -12.73 15.42 -19.15
C GLU A 110 -11.74 14.26 -19.06
N VAL A 111 -10.84 14.15 -20.05
CA VAL A 111 -9.76 13.18 -19.98
C VAL A 111 -8.88 13.53 -18.79
N ALA A 112 -8.87 12.66 -17.77
CA ALA A 112 -7.92 12.77 -16.68
C ALA A 112 -6.54 12.43 -17.26
N LEU A 113 -5.84 13.48 -17.71
CA LEU A 113 -4.64 13.47 -18.55
C LEU A 113 -3.47 12.59 -18.04
N GLU A 114 -3.56 12.02 -16.85
CA GLU A 114 -2.40 11.45 -16.15
C GLU A 114 -2.58 9.98 -15.69
N ALA A 115 -3.80 9.47 -15.56
CA ALA A 115 -4.04 8.25 -14.77
C ALA A 115 -3.66 6.90 -15.44
N ALA A 116 -3.11 6.93 -16.66
CA ALA A 116 -2.57 5.74 -17.35
C ALA A 116 -1.10 5.44 -17.00
N ASN A 117 -0.37 6.40 -16.41
CA ASN A 117 1.07 6.27 -16.19
C ASN A 117 1.34 5.42 -14.94
N PRO A 118 2.17 4.34 -15.01
CA PRO A 118 2.57 3.59 -13.82
C PRO A 118 3.21 4.48 -12.72
N ALA A 119 3.77 5.64 -13.09
CA ALA A 119 4.25 6.63 -12.14
C ALA A 119 3.17 7.14 -11.17
N ASN A 120 1.90 7.20 -11.59
CA ASN A 120 0.79 7.65 -10.74
C ASN A 120 0.47 6.69 -9.61
N ILE A 121 0.88 5.42 -9.72
CA ILE A 121 0.78 4.45 -8.62
C ILE A 121 2.07 4.45 -7.79
N ILE A 122 3.22 4.54 -8.47
CA ILE A 122 4.54 4.43 -7.83
C ILE A 122 4.82 5.64 -6.92
N ILE A 123 4.57 6.88 -7.37
CA ILE A 123 4.90 8.08 -6.59
C ILE A 123 4.09 8.16 -5.30
N PRO A 124 2.75 8.02 -5.30
CA PRO A 124 1.98 8.05 -4.06
C PRO A 124 2.31 6.88 -3.14
N GLY A 125 2.60 5.70 -3.73
CA GLY A 125 3.08 4.54 -2.97
C GLY A 125 4.40 4.80 -2.25
N ILE A 126 5.39 5.37 -2.95
CA ILE A 126 6.68 5.77 -2.35
C ILE A 126 6.47 6.85 -1.30
N PHE A 127 5.65 7.88 -1.58
CA PHE A 127 5.36 8.93 -0.62
C PHE A 127 4.71 8.37 0.66
N ALA A 128 3.73 7.48 0.51
CA ALA A 128 3.04 6.80 1.61
C ALA A 128 4.00 5.91 2.41
N LEU A 129 4.91 5.21 1.75
CA LEU A 129 5.96 4.42 2.40
C LEU A 129 6.92 5.30 3.19
N LEU A 130 7.43 6.37 2.57
CA LEU A 130 8.30 7.34 3.22
C LEU A 130 7.59 7.94 4.45
N LEU A 131 6.33 8.38 4.30
CA LEU A 131 5.51 8.89 5.39
C LEU A 131 5.39 7.85 6.52
N SER A 132 5.09 6.60 6.21
CA SER A 132 4.99 5.52 7.21
C SER A 132 6.30 5.33 7.98
N LEU A 133 7.43 5.33 7.28
CA LEU A 133 8.76 5.23 7.88
C LEU A 133 9.08 6.45 8.76
N SER A 134 8.72 7.65 8.31
CA SER A 134 8.94 8.89 9.05
C SER A 134 8.20 8.89 10.39
N LEU A 135 6.93 8.46 10.38
CA LEU A 135 6.14 8.30 11.59
C LEU A 135 6.76 7.26 12.52
N MET A 136 7.22 6.13 11.99
CA MET A 136 7.90 5.09 12.77
C MET A 136 9.20 5.61 13.44
N PHE A 137 10.01 6.36 12.71
CA PHE A 137 11.22 6.98 13.27
C PHE A 137 10.88 8.02 14.35
N GLY A 138 9.88 8.85 14.11
CA GLY A 138 9.40 9.85 15.07
C GLY A 138 8.92 9.22 16.39
N VAL A 139 8.14 8.14 16.29
CA VAL A 139 7.66 7.35 17.44
C VAL A 139 8.82 6.80 18.26
N THR A 140 9.76 6.12 17.60
CA THR A 140 10.91 5.50 18.25
C THR A 140 11.78 6.54 18.95
N SER A 141 12.06 7.67 18.29
CA SER A 141 12.84 8.77 18.86
C SER A 141 12.19 9.36 20.11
N LEU A 142 10.88 9.58 20.07
CA LEU A 142 10.13 10.13 21.20
C LEU A 142 10.15 9.18 22.41
N ILE A 143 9.89 7.90 22.19
CA ILE A 143 9.84 6.90 23.28
C ILE A 143 11.21 6.71 23.90
N ASN A 144 12.27 6.65 23.08
CA ASN A 144 13.63 6.55 23.59
C ASN A 144 13.99 7.78 24.44
N GLY A 145 13.68 8.99 23.97
CA GLY A 145 13.91 10.21 24.74
C GLY A 145 13.14 10.23 26.07
N LEU A 146 11.87 9.78 26.09
CA LEU A 146 11.10 9.65 27.33
C LEU A 146 11.67 8.57 28.28
N GLY A 147 12.18 7.48 27.72
CA GLY A 147 12.86 6.43 28.50
C GLY A 147 14.12 6.96 29.17
N GLU A 148 14.98 7.64 28.41
CA GLU A 148 16.21 8.27 28.90
C GLU A 148 15.92 9.32 29.99
N GLU A 149 14.88 10.14 29.80
CA GLU A 149 14.43 11.14 30.78
C GLU A 149 13.99 10.52 32.11
N LYS A 150 13.35 9.34 32.06
CA LYS A 150 12.92 8.59 33.26
C LYS A 150 14.10 7.89 33.94
N GLU A 151 14.95 7.19 33.18
CA GLU A 151 16.09 6.46 33.73
C GLU A 151 17.11 7.40 34.38
N SER A 152 17.33 8.56 33.77
CA SER A 152 18.29 9.56 34.26
C SER A 152 17.74 10.46 35.38
N ARG A 153 16.51 10.22 35.86
CA ARG A 153 15.77 11.09 36.80
C ARG A 153 15.66 12.56 36.36
N LEU A 154 15.87 12.85 35.09
CA LEU A 154 15.78 14.20 34.53
C LEU A 154 14.34 14.72 34.60
N ILE A 155 13.35 13.83 34.58
CA ILE A 155 11.94 14.20 34.69
C ILE A 155 11.62 14.94 36.00
N GLU A 156 12.26 14.59 37.13
CA GLU A 156 12.05 15.28 38.42
C GLU A 156 12.62 16.71 38.38
N VAL A 157 13.79 16.89 37.76
CA VAL A 157 14.43 18.19 37.59
C VAL A 157 13.61 19.08 36.63
N LEU A 158 13.16 18.54 35.50
CA LEU A 158 12.36 19.27 34.52
C LEU A 158 11.02 19.74 35.11
N LEU A 159 10.39 18.90 35.92
CA LEU A 159 9.11 19.23 36.55
C LEU A 159 9.24 20.21 37.72
N SER A 160 10.44 20.40 38.27
CA SER A 160 10.70 21.48 39.23
C SER A 160 10.70 22.87 38.57
N SER A 161 10.88 22.93 37.23
CA SER A 161 11.03 24.18 36.47
C SER A 161 9.86 24.47 35.52
N VAL A 162 9.16 23.44 35.02
CA VAL A 162 8.09 23.59 34.02
C VAL A 162 6.91 22.67 34.35
N SER A 163 5.69 23.12 34.07
CA SER A 163 4.49 22.30 34.30
C SER A 163 4.38 21.13 33.29
N ILE A 164 3.77 20.01 33.71
CA ILE A 164 3.55 18.83 32.86
C ILE A 164 2.90 19.19 31.50
N PRO A 165 1.81 19.97 31.43
CA PRO A 165 1.18 20.27 30.14
C PRO A 165 2.12 21.03 29.20
N GLN A 166 2.91 21.97 29.73
CA GLN A 166 3.88 22.73 28.92
C GLN A 166 4.99 21.82 28.39
N LEU A 167 5.49 20.89 29.21
CA LEU A 167 6.53 19.93 28.82
C LEU A 167 6.04 18.99 27.71
N LEU A 168 4.82 18.46 27.84
CA LEU A 168 4.28 17.53 26.84
C LEU A 168 3.93 18.23 25.53
N VAL A 169 3.30 19.40 25.60
CA VAL A 169 2.95 20.18 24.41
C VAL A 169 4.19 20.61 23.65
N SER A 170 5.24 21.07 24.36
CA SER A 170 6.50 21.44 23.69
C SER A 170 7.17 20.24 23.01
N LYS A 171 7.12 19.04 23.62
CA LYS A 171 7.66 17.80 23.02
C LYS A 171 6.90 17.37 21.77
N VAL A 172 5.56 17.47 21.78
CA VAL A 172 4.73 17.23 20.59
C VAL A 172 5.06 18.23 19.48
N LEU A 173 5.14 19.52 19.81
CA LEU A 173 5.46 20.57 18.84
C LEU A 173 6.88 20.42 18.27
N ALA A 174 7.86 20.07 19.12
CA ALA A 174 9.23 19.82 18.70
C ALA A 174 9.33 18.66 17.70
N LEU A 175 8.57 17.58 17.92
CA LEU A 175 8.47 16.48 16.97
C LEU A 175 7.79 16.89 15.67
N GLY A 176 6.73 17.71 15.76
CA GLY A 176 6.09 18.29 14.57
C GLY A 176 7.08 19.11 13.73
N LEU A 177 7.91 19.94 14.38
CA LEU A 177 8.96 20.72 13.73
C LEU A 177 10.07 19.83 13.15
N ALA A 178 10.50 18.79 13.86
CA ALA A 178 11.47 17.81 13.35
C ALA A 178 10.93 17.07 12.13
N GLY A 179 9.64 16.72 12.14
CA GLY A 179 8.97 16.16 10.99
C GLY A 179 8.91 17.14 9.80
N LEU A 180 8.57 18.41 10.04
CA LEU A 180 8.60 19.43 8.97
C LEU A 180 10.00 19.57 8.35
N LEU A 181 11.05 19.53 9.17
CA LEU A 181 12.43 19.51 8.66
C LEU A 181 12.68 18.29 7.78
N GLN A 182 12.17 17.12 8.17
CA GLN A 182 12.26 15.90 7.37
C GLN A 182 11.54 16.03 6.01
N VAL A 183 10.37 16.66 5.96
CA VAL A 183 9.66 16.94 4.69
C VAL A 183 10.48 17.87 3.80
N VAL A 184 11.05 18.95 4.37
CA VAL A 184 11.93 19.86 3.62
C VAL A 184 13.11 19.11 3.02
N LEU A 185 13.74 18.22 3.80
CA LEU A 185 14.84 17.39 3.31
C LEU A 185 14.40 16.50 2.14
N TRP A 186 13.21 15.91 2.17
CA TRP A 186 12.69 15.13 1.05
C TRP A 186 12.36 15.97 -0.17
N LEU A 187 11.71 17.13 0.01
CA LEU A 187 11.38 18.03 -1.11
C LEU A 187 12.63 18.56 -1.82
N VAL A 188 13.73 18.74 -1.08
CA VAL A 188 15.02 19.13 -1.65
C VAL A 188 15.76 17.93 -2.26
N SER A 189 15.73 16.75 -1.63
CA SER A 189 16.48 15.58 -2.09
C SER A 189 15.83 14.91 -3.30
N ALA A 190 14.50 14.87 -3.39
CA ALA A 190 13.77 14.25 -4.49
C ALA A 190 14.23 14.75 -5.87
N PRO A 191 14.20 16.05 -6.21
CA PRO A 191 14.65 16.52 -7.52
C PRO A 191 16.15 16.29 -7.76
N LEU A 192 16.98 16.37 -6.72
CA LEU A 192 18.43 16.09 -6.85
C LEU A 192 18.68 14.62 -7.21
N LEU A 193 17.99 13.70 -6.54
CA LEU A 193 18.06 12.27 -6.80
C LEU A 193 17.47 11.91 -8.17
N LEU A 194 16.36 12.54 -8.55
CA LEU A 194 15.73 12.34 -9.87
C LEU A 194 16.66 12.83 -11.00
N ASN A 195 17.27 14.00 -10.84
CA ASN A 195 18.24 14.51 -11.81
C ASN A 195 19.45 13.59 -11.94
N TRP A 196 19.94 13.02 -10.83
CA TRP A 196 21.02 12.05 -10.85
C TRP A 196 20.61 10.71 -11.46
N ALA A 197 19.39 10.24 -11.20
CA ALA A 197 18.85 8.98 -11.69
C ALA A 197 18.40 9.04 -13.16
N SER A 198 18.19 10.24 -13.72
CA SER A 198 17.72 10.44 -15.10
C SER A 198 18.61 9.80 -16.18
N SER A 199 19.88 9.50 -15.88
CA SER A 199 20.76 8.75 -16.78
C SER A 199 20.40 7.26 -16.94
N SER A 200 19.60 6.70 -16.02
CA SER A 200 19.23 5.27 -15.97
C SER A 200 17.72 5.03 -15.92
N LEU A 201 16.93 6.01 -15.44
CA LEU A 201 15.47 5.94 -15.24
C LEU A 201 14.71 7.04 -16.00
N GLY A 202 15.39 7.76 -16.91
CA GLY A 202 14.87 8.96 -17.58
C GLY A 202 13.54 8.77 -18.31
N ASP A 203 13.28 7.60 -18.90
CA ASP A 203 12.02 7.33 -19.62
C ASP A 203 10.83 7.04 -18.67
N LEU A 204 11.08 6.48 -17.48
CA LEU A 204 10.01 6.25 -16.48
C LEU A 204 9.55 7.56 -15.82
N LEU A 205 10.42 8.59 -15.84
CA LEU A 205 10.23 9.84 -15.13
C LEU A 205 9.80 11.01 -16.04
N GLN A 206 9.84 10.83 -17.36
CA GLN A 206 9.34 11.81 -18.33
C GLN A 206 7.82 11.88 -18.27
N GLY A 207 7.28 13.08 -18.02
CA GLY A 207 5.83 13.32 -17.94
C GLY A 207 5.23 13.20 -16.53
N ILE A 208 6.05 13.12 -15.49
CA ILE A 208 5.56 13.20 -14.10
C ILE A 208 5.40 14.66 -13.71
N GLU A 209 4.16 15.12 -13.60
CA GLU A 209 3.82 16.36 -12.91
C GLU A 209 3.23 16.01 -11.54
N ILE A 210 3.84 16.48 -10.46
CA ILE A 210 3.26 16.33 -9.11
C ILE A 210 2.33 17.52 -8.91
N PRO A 211 1.01 17.30 -8.81
CA PRO A 211 0.08 18.41 -8.68
C PRO A 211 0.28 19.11 -7.34
N ALA A 212 0.15 20.44 -7.35
CA ALA A 212 0.43 21.26 -6.15
C ALA A 212 -0.49 20.91 -4.96
N ASN A 213 -1.70 20.42 -5.24
CA ASN A 213 -2.65 19.95 -4.23
C ASN A 213 -2.11 18.73 -3.46
N PHE A 214 -1.39 17.82 -4.12
CA PHE A 214 -0.79 16.62 -3.54
C PHE A 214 0.31 17.01 -2.55
N ILE A 215 1.15 17.98 -2.92
CA ILE A 215 2.21 18.49 -2.04
C ILE A 215 1.58 19.19 -0.82
N LEU A 216 0.61 20.08 -1.03
CA LEU A 216 -0.04 20.83 0.04
C LEU A 216 -0.73 19.90 1.04
N LEU A 217 -1.57 18.98 0.54
CA LEU A 217 -2.26 18.00 1.38
C LEU A 217 -1.26 17.02 2.01
N GLY A 218 -0.20 16.66 1.29
CA GLY A 218 0.91 15.86 1.82
C GLY A 218 1.54 16.48 3.05
N VAL A 219 1.84 17.78 3.03
CA VAL A 219 2.37 18.50 4.20
C VAL A 219 1.34 18.51 5.35
N VAL A 220 0.06 18.79 5.06
CA VAL A 220 -1.00 18.83 6.08
C VAL A 220 -1.15 17.47 6.77
N TYR A 221 -1.30 16.39 6.00
CA TYR A 221 -1.47 15.05 6.54
C TYR A 221 -0.20 14.54 7.21
N PHE A 222 0.98 14.91 6.71
CA PHE A 222 2.24 14.63 7.38
C PHE A 222 2.26 15.25 8.78
N VAL A 223 1.96 16.54 8.91
CA VAL A 223 1.95 17.24 10.21
C VAL A 223 0.91 16.63 11.15
N LEU A 224 -0.32 16.42 10.67
CA LEU A 224 -1.39 15.83 11.49
C LEU A 224 -1.05 14.39 11.91
N GLY A 225 -0.48 13.60 11.01
CA GLY A 225 0.00 12.25 11.30
C GLY A 225 1.08 12.26 12.38
N TYR A 226 2.08 13.13 12.25
CA TYR A 226 3.13 13.28 13.26
C TYR A 226 2.59 13.67 14.62
N LEU A 227 1.69 14.65 14.68
CA LEU A 227 1.08 15.09 15.93
C LEU A 227 0.26 13.97 16.58
N LEU A 228 -0.53 13.24 15.81
CA LEU A 228 -1.32 12.11 16.32
C LEU A 228 -0.40 11.02 16.88
N PHE A 229 0.60 10.59 16.12
CA PHE A 229 1.53 9.55 16.54
C PHE A 229 2.39 10.00 17.72
N ALA A 230 2.75 11.28 17.81
CA ALA A 230 3.42 11.85 18.98
C ALA A 230 2.52 11.80 20.22
N VAL A 231 1.25 12.18 20.12
CA VAL A 231 0.30 12.09 21.24
C VAL A 231 0.15 10.65 21.73
N LEU A 232 -0.02 9.69 20.81
CA LEU A 232 -0.10 8.26 21.16
C LEU A 232 1.20 7.76 21.81
N SER A 233 2.35 8.16 21.27
CA SER A 233 3.68 7.84 21.81
C SER A 233 3.88 8.38 23.22
N ILE A 234 3.44 9.62 23.49
CA ILE A 234 3.51 10.19 24.84
C ILE A 234 2.61 9.39 25.78
N GLY A 235 1.39 9.03 25.37
CA GLY A 235 0.51 8.18 26.17
C GLY A 235 1.14 6.84 26.52
N VAL A 236 1.75 6.16 25.55
CA VAL A 236 2.51 4.92 25.75
C VAL A 236 3.73 5.14 26.63
N GLY A 237 4.48 6.21 26.41
CA GLY A 237 5.62 6.60 27.23
C GLY A 237 5.23 6.95 28.67
N ALA A 238 3.99 7.37 28.93
CA ALA A 238 3.48 7.58 30.28
C ALA A 238 3.39 6.26 31.06
N ILE A 239 2.84 5.23 30.41
CA ILE A 239 2.54 3.93 31.01
C ILE A 239 3.72 2.96 30.98
N SER A 240 4.69 3.16 30.09
CA SER A 240 5.86 2.30 29.99
C SER A 240 6.87 2.58 31.10
N SER A 241 7.51 1.52 31.58
CA SER A 241 8.56 1.61 32.60
C SER A 241 9.91 2.03 32.00
N ASN A 242 10.20 1.62 30.77
CA ASN A 242 11.43 1.91 30.03
C ASN A 242 11.15 2.07 28.52
N ALA A 243 12.19 2.42 27.75
CA ALA A 243 12.10 2.59 26.30
C ALA A 243 11.73 1.29 25.56
N THR A 244 12.26 0.15 25.99
CA THR A 244 12.02 -1.16 25.35
C THR A 244 10.55 -1.57 25.41
N GLU A 245 9.93 -1.47 26.59
CA GLU A 245 8.50 -1.72 26.78
C GLU A 245 7.66 -0.71 25.99
N GLY A 246 8.06 0.57 26.00
CA GLY A 246 7.38 1.61 25.22
C GLY A 246 7.36 1.30 23.73
N ASN A 247 8.50 0.92 23.15
CA ASN A 247 8.60 0.59 21.73
C ASN A 247 7.78 -0.65 21.37
N THR A 248 7.72 -1.65 22.26
CA THR A 248 6.89 -2.85 22.07
C THR A 248 5.41 -2.50 22.01
N LEU A 249 4.93 -1.64 22.92
CA LEU A 249 3.55 -1.15 22.91
C LEU A 249 3.26 -0.25 21.71
N ALA A 250 4.26 0.54 21.30
CA ALA A 250 4.10 1.45 20.18
C ALA A 250 3.92 0.74 18.84
N MET A 251 4.47 -0.45 18.68
CA MET A 251 4.29 -1.27 17.48
C MET A 251 2.81 -1.49 17.16
N ILE A 252 1.93 -1.57 18.17
CA ILE A 252 0.49 -1.81 17.99
C ILE A 252 -0.16 -0.72 17.14
N TYR A 253 0.05 0.55 17.48
CA TYR A 253 -0.55 1.64 16.70
C TYR A 253 0.33 2.01 15.49
N THR A 254 1.65 1.85 15.56
CA THR A 254 2.53 2.14 14.43
C THR A 254 2.27 1.22 13.23
N MET A 255 1.96 -0.05 13.48
CA MET A 255 1.58 -1.00 12.43
C MET A 255 0.32 -0.57 11.66
N THR A 256 -0.59 0.17 12.31
CA THR A 256 -1.79 0.65 11.60
C THR A 256 -1.45 1.62 10.47
N GLY A 257 -0.33 2.35 10.57
CA GLY A 257 0.14 3.19 9.47
C GLY A 257 0.53 2.39 8.22
N PHE A 258 0.93 1.13 8.37
CA PHE A 258 1.31 0.27 7.25
C PHE A 258 0.12 -0.46 6.62
N ILE A 259 -1.05 -0.47 7.27
CA ILE A 259 -2.25 -1.14 6.74
C ILE A 259 -2.59 -0.67 5.32
N PRO A 260 -2.69 0.65 5.02
CA PRO A 260 -2.91 1.14 3.65
C PRO A 260 -1.97 0.54 2.60
N LEU A 261 -0.69 0.38 2.94
CA LEU A 261 0.32 -0.15 2.02
C LEU A 261 0.15 -1.64 1.75
N TRP A 262 -0.25 -2.43 2.75
CA TRP A 262 -0.52 -3.85 2.57
C TRP A 262 -1.72 -4.12 1.68
N PHE A 263 -2.71 -3.24 1.72
CA PHE A 263 -3.93 -3.36 0.92
C PHE A 263 -3.81 -2.74 -0.48
N LEU A 264 -2.67 -2.11 -0.82
CA LEU A 264 -2.49 -1.36 -2.07
C LEU A 264 -2.79 -2.22 -3.32
N GLY A 265 -2.28 -3.45 -3.38
CA GLY A 265 -2.52 -4.36 -4.52
C GLY A 265 -3.97 -4.85 -4.65
N PHE A 266 -4.71 -4.94 -3.53
CA PHE A 266 -6.12 -5.35 -3.53
C PHE A 266 -7.06 -4.18 -3.83
N LEU A 267 -6.68 -2.98 -3.40
CA LEU A 267 -7.56 -1.82 -3.42
C LEU A 267 -7.52 -1.07 -4.76
N ILE A 268 -6.38 -1.06 -5.47
CA ILE A 268 -6.21 -0.36 -6.76
C ILE A 268 -7.30 -0.72 -7.79
N PRO A 269 -7.64 -2.01 -8.03
CA PRO A 269 -8.68 -2.37 -9.00
C PRO A 269 -10.10 -1.93 -8.57
N PHE A 270 -10.30 -1.61 -7.29
CA PHE A 270 -11.60 -1.27 -6.70
C PHE A 270 -11.56 0.08 -5.98
N PRO A 271 -11.28 1.21 -6.68
CA PRO A 271 -11.04 2.52 -6.07
C PRO A 271 -12.24 3.07 -5.28
N ASN A 272 -13.46 2.65 -5.63
CA ASN A 272 -14.71 3.07 -5.00
C ASN A 272 -15.19 2.13 -3.88
N SER A 273 -14.35 1.19 -3.44
CA SER A 273 -14.74 0.29 -2.35
C SER A 273 -14.90 1.04 -1.01
N PRO A 274 -15.91 0.71 -0.18
CA PRO A 274 -16.10 1.33 1.14
C PRO A 274 -14.87 1.26 2.06
N ILE A 275 -13.98 0.27 1.84
CA ILE A 275 -12.74 0.11 2.59
C ILE A 275 -11.80 1.31 2.36
N TRP A 276 -11.75 1.88 1.15
CA TRP A 276 -10.94 3.07 0.85
C TRP A 276 -11.37 4.27 1.69
N VAL A 277 -12.68 4.46 1.82
CA VAL A 277 -13.28 5.56 2.61
C VAL A 277 -12.99 5.36 4.10
N VAL A 278 -13.20 4.15 4.63
CA VAL A 278 -12.95 3.85 6.05
C VAL A 278 -11.49 4.11 6.43
N LEU A 279 -10.54 3.64 5.62
CA LEU A 279 -9.11 3.86 5.86
C LEU A 279 -8.71 5.35 5.73
N THR A 280 -9.44 6.12 4.92
CA THR A 280 -9.24 7.57 4.75
C THR A 280 -9.73 8.36 5.96
N LEU A 281 -10.76 7.87 6.66
CA LEU A 281 -11.35 8.52 7.83
C LEU A 281 -10.75 8.05 9.15
N PHE A 282 -10.22 6.83 9.22
CA PHE A 282 -9.69 6.28 10.47
C PHE A 282 -8.37 6.97 10.86
N PRO A 283 -8.23 7.57 12.05
CA PRO A 283 -7.17 8.55 12.34
C PRO A 283 -5.74 8.06 12.09
N THR A 284 -5.41 6.82 12.42
CA THR A 284 -4.02 6.34 12.30
C THR A 284 -3.67 5.87 10.89
N THR A 285 -4.66 5.56 10.05
CA THR A 285 -4.47 5.16 8.64
C THR A 285 -4.66 6.34 7.69
N ALA A 286 -5.46 7.33 8.08
CA ALA A 286 -5.88 8.48 7.27
C ALA A 286 -4.71 9.24 6.61
N PRO A 287 -3.60 9.57 7.31
CA PRO A 287 -2.49 10.29 6.70
C PRO A 287 -1.85 9.57 5.52
N ILE A 288 -1.85 8.24 5.54
CA ILE A 288 -1.15 7.41 4.56
C ILE A 288 -2.13 7.00 3.46
N GLN A 289 -3.35 6.57 3.82
CA GLN A 289 -4.38 6.20 2.86
C GLN A 289 -4.77 7.38 1.95
N THR A 290 -4.96 8.58 2.51
CA THR A 290 -5.37 9.73 1.70
C THR A 290 -4.31 10.07 0.66
N MET A 291 -3.03 9.92 0.99
CA MET A 291 -1.94 10.16 0.05
C MET A 291 -1.91 9.15 -1.09
N ILE A 292 -2.11 7.87 -0.77
CA ILE A 292 -2.26 6.82 -1.80
C ILE A 292 -3.43 7.16 -2.72
N ARG A 293 -4.57 7.55 -2.15
CA ARG A 293 -5.76 7.91 -2.94
C ARG A 293 -5.54 9.10 -3.86
N LEU A 294 -4.98 10.19 -3.35
CA LEU A 294 -4.85 11.44 -4.09
C LEU A 294 -4.04 11.32 -5.38
N GLY A 295 -3.16 10.31 -5.50
CA GLY A 295 -2.44 10.09 -6.75
C GLY A 295 -2.98 8.96 -7.62
N ILE A 296 -3.97 8.18 -7.15
CA ILE A 296 -4.56 7.07 -7.92
C ILE A 296 -6.00 7.39 -8.37
N SER A 297 -6.74 8.14 -7.57
CA SER A 297 -8.17 8.41 -7.78
C SER A 297 -8.53 9.81 -7.31
N GLU A 298 -9.55 10.42 -7.91
CA GLU A 298 -10.13 11.64 -7.37
C GLU A 298 -10.79 11.37 -6.01
N VAL A 299 -10.40 12.14 -5.00
CA VAL A 299 -10.98 12.05 -3.65
C VAL A 299 -11.99 13.18 -3.48
N PRO A 300 -13.26 12.86 -3.16
CA PRO A 300 -14.26 13.89 -2.88
C PRO A 300 -13.81 14.83 -1.77
N LEU A 301 -14.03 16.14 -1.94
CA LEU A 301 -13.60 17.16 -0.97
C LEU A 301 -14.15 16.93 0.44
N TRP A 302 -15.37 16.38 0.56
CA TRP A 302 -15.98 16.08 1.85
C TRP A 302 -15.21 15.00 2.62
N GLU A 303 -14.60 14.02 1.93
CA GLU A 303 -13.80 12.98 2.56
C GLU A 303 -12.51 13.56 3.14
N ILE A 304 -11.87 14.47 2.40
CA ILE A 304 -10.66 15.18 2.85
C ILE A 304 -10.98 16.03 4.08
N ILE A 305 -12.05 16.83 4.03
CA ILE A 305 -12.48 17.68 5.15
C ILE A 305 -12.85 16.84 6.36
N ALA A 306 -13.61 15.76 6.18
CA ALA A 306 -14.01 14.86 7.26
C ALA A 306 -12.78 14.17 7.89
N SER A 307 -11.87 13.67 7.07
CA SER A 307 -10.62 13.04 7.50
C SER A 307 -9.74 13.99 8.32
N ILE A 308 -9.51 15.21 7.83
CA ILE A 308 -8.76 16.25 8.56
C ILE A 308 -9.46 16.59 9.89
N THR A 309 -10.78 16.75 9.87
CA THR A 309 -11.56 17.08 11.07
C THR A 309 -11.45 15.98 12.12
N ILE A 310 -11.61 14.72 11.72
CA ILE A 310 -11.49 13.55 12.60
C ILE A 310 -10.08 13.43 13.16
N LEU A 311 -9.04 13.68 12.34
CA LEU A 311 -7.64 13.70 12.77
C LEU A 311 -7.41 14.77 13.84
N VAL A 312 -7.82 16.01 13.58
CA VAL A 312 -7.65 17.13 14.53
C VAL A 312 -8.38 16.84 15.83
N LEU A 313 -9.63 16.35 15.78
CA LEU A 313 -10.37 15.94 16.97
C LEU A 313 -9.66 14.83 17.74
N SER A 314 -9.13 13.83 17.05
CA SER A 314 -8.38 12.73 17.66
C SER A 314 -7.12 13.21 18.36
N ILE A 315 -6.40 14.17 17.77
CA ILE A 315 -5.21 14.79 18.37
C ILE A 315 -5.61 15.55 19.63
N VAL A 316 -6.64 16.40 19.58
CA VAL A 316 -7.09 17.20 20.74
C VAL A 316 -7.57 16.32 21.88
N ILE A 317 -8.42 15.32 21.58
CA ILE A 317 -8.91 14.35 22.56
C ILE A 317 -7.75 13.55 23.14
N GLY A 318 -6.86 13.04 22.30
CA GLY A 318 -5.70 12.28 22.73
C GLY A 318 -4.79 13.10 23.65
N LEU A 319 -4.49 14.35 23.27
CA LEU A 319 -3.64 15.24 24.06
C LEU A 319 -4.27 15.53 25.44
N TYR A 320 -5.59 15.78 25.48
CA TYR A 320 -6.33 15.95 26.73
C TYR A 320 -6.22 14.71 27.63
N LEU A 321 -6.44 13.51 27.06
CA LEU A 321 -6.36 12.24 27.79
C LEU A 321 -4.96 11.98 28.32
N VAL A 322 -3.94 12.21 27.51
CA VAL A 322 -2.54 11.98 27.86
C VAL A 322 -2.07 12.93 28.95
N ILE A 323 -2.44 14.22 28.90
CA ILE A 323 -2.14 15.17 29.98
C ILE A 323 -2.80 14.73 31.29
N LYS A 324 -4.06 14.27 31.23
CA LYS A 324 -4.78 13.76 32.40
C LYS A 324 -4.10 12.51 32.98
N MET A 325 -3.68 11.58 32.13
CA MET A 325 -2.92 10.39 32.54
C MET A 325 -1.59 10.79 33.19
N PHE A 326 -0.78 11.65 32.57
CA PHE A 326 0.50 12.06 33.15
C PHE A 326 0.36 12.70 34.55
N ARG A 327 -0.67 13.51 34.78
CA ARG A 327 -0.94 14.09 36.11
C ARG A 327 -1.23 13.01 37.17
N THR A 328 -1.99 11.98 36.82
CA THR A 328 -2.37 10.92 37.76
C THR A 328 -1.23 9.91 38.01
N TYR A 329 -0.52 9.50 36.96
CA TYR A 329 0.50 8.44 37.03
C TYR A 329 1.81 8.91 37.68
N MET A 330 2.21 10.17 37.48
CA MET A 330 3.39 10.73 38.16
C MET A 330 3.23 10.80 39.69
N LEU A 331 1.99 10.90 40.20
CA LEU A 331 1.71 10.90 41.64
C LEU A 331 1.63 9.48 42.23
N MET A 332 1.49 8.46 41.40
CA MET A 332 1.41 7.06 41.80
C MET A 332 2.73 6.37 41.41
N TYR A 333 3.75 6.50 42.27
CA TYR A 333 5.05 5.83 42.14
C TYR A 333 4.91 4.36 41.68
N GLY A 334 5.08 4.11 40.39
CA GLY A 334 5.37 2.80 39.80
C GLY A 334 4.28 1.72 39.80
N LYS A 335 3.05 1.96 40.27
CA LYS A 335 1.97 0.95 40.19
C LYS A 335 1.05 1.17 38.99
N ARG A 336 0.95 0.15 38.12
CA ARG A 336 0.03 0.11 36.97
C ARG A 336 -1.43 0.14 37.47
N PRO A 337 -2.23 1.16 37.15
CA PRO A 337 -3.66 1.12 37.40
C PRO A 337 -4.29 0.10 36.45
N GLY A 338 -5.20 -0.72 36.98
CA GLY A 338 -5.99 -1.62 36.14
C GLY A 338 -6.95 -0.81 35.25
N LEU A 339 -7.27 -1.32 34.06
CA LEU A 339 -8.24 -0.70 33.12
C LEU A 339 -9.58 -0.31 33.79
N ARG A 340 -9.98 -1.02 34.86
CA ARG A 340 -11.16 -0.72 35.67
C ARG A 340 -11.05 0.57 36.51
N GLU A 341 -9.86 0.93 36.98
CA GLU A 341 -9.64 2.19 37.72
C GLU A 341 -9.66 3.39 36.79
N ILE A 342 -9.09 3.25 35.58
CA ILE A 342 -9.12 4.29 34.54
C ILE A 342 -10.58 4.63 34.18
N TYR A 343 -11.42 3.62 33.91
CA TYR A 343 -12.84 3.83 33.61
C TYR A 343 -13.63 4.44 34.77
N ARG A 344 -13.38 3.99 36.01
CA ARG A 344 -14.07 4.50 37.20
C ARG A 344 -13.72 5.96 37.50
N GLN A 345 -12.49 6.38 37.22
CA GLN A 345 -12.06 7.78 37.44
C GLN A 345 -12.54 8.72 36.35
N ILE A 346 -12.69 8.26 35.11
CA ILE A 346 -13.32 9.04 34.03
C ILE A 346 -14.76 9.41 34.39
N LYS A 347 -15.48 8.53 35.10
CA LYS A 347 -16.87 8.72 35.50
C LYS A 347 -17.06 9.50 36.82
N ALA A 348 -16.02 9.60 37.64
CA ALA A 348 -16.07 10.29 38.94
C ALA A 348 -15.61 11.77 38.88
N SER A 349 -15.28 12.26 37.68
CA SER A 349 -14.91 13.66 37.43
C SER A 349 -16.15 14.49 37.10
#